data_AF-A0A7Y4T4C2-F1
#
_entry.id   AF-A0A7Y4T4C2-F1
#
_cell.length_a   1.000
_cell.length_b   1.000
_cell.length_c   1.000
_cell.angle_alpha   90.00
_cell.angle_beta   90.00
_cell.angle_gamma   90.00
#
_symmetry.space_group_name_H-M   'P 1'
#
loop_
_entity.id
_entity.type
_entity.pdbx_description
1 polymer ?
#
loop_
_entity_poly.entity_id
_entity_poly.type
_entity_poly.pdbx_seq_one_letter_code
_entity_poly.pdbx_strand_id
1 'polypeptide(L)'
;LLYGGPQERNMRAGTENIIGITGMIKALEMAYAEIDERNRKLNELHSQLKKGIQLIDPTVKFNTPENNYLPKILNVYFEERKNIEWLILNLDIEGIAVSGGSACSSGTEKSSSVIDFIRPNSKGKNVRFSLSHLNTSEEIETVLLTLKKLLVT
;
A
#
# COMPACT_ATOMS: atom_id res chain seq x y z
N LEU A 1 -17.53 6.64 -24.69
CA LEU A 1 -17.37 8.07 -25.02
C LEU A 1 -18.31 8.87 -24.13
N LEU A 2 -17.88 10.00 -23.57
CA LEU A 2 -18.78 10.94 -22.90
C LEU A 2 -19.35 11.89 -23.96
N TYR A 3 -20.68 11.97 -24.07
CA TYR A 3 -21.37 12.91 -24.95
C TYR A 3 -22.01 14.00 -24.08
N GLY A 4 -21.82 15.28 -24.43
CA GLY A 4 -22.36 16.40 -23.66
C GLY A 4 -21.79 17.76 -24.08
N GLY A 5 -21.95 18.76 -23.21
CA GLY A 5 -21.65 20.16 -23.49
C GLY A 5 -20.16 20.54 -23.51
N PRO A 6 -19.85 21.83 -23.71
CA PRO A 6 -18.49 22.35 -23.90
C PRO A 6 -17.70 22.55 -22.58
N GLN A 7 -18.04 21.82 -21.52
CA GLN A 7 -17.35 21.92 -20.22
C GLN A 7 -15.85 21.62 -20.34
N GLU A 8 -15.07 22.06 -19.35
CA GLU A 8 -13.60 21.91 -19.33
C GLU A 8 -12.94 22.39 -20.64
N ARG A 9 -13.41 23.54 -21.19
CA ARG A 9 -12.91 24.12 -22.45
C ARG A 9 -13.01 23.16 -23.66
N ASN A 10 -14.12 22.42 -23.77
CA ASN A 10 -14.34 21.36 -24.76
C ASN A 10 -13.47 20.09 -24.58
N MET A 11 -12.75 19.94 -23.46
CA MET A 11 -11.89 18.77 -23.24
C MET A 11 -12.64 17.61 -22.59
N ARG A 12 -13.67 17.89 -21.79
CA ARG A 12 -14.43 16.87 -21.07
C ARG A 12 -15.88 17.33 -20.84
N ALA A 13 -16.80 16.66 -21.53
CA ALA A 13 -18.23 16.90 -21.39
C ALA A 13 -18.79 16.41 -20.04
N GLY A 14 -19.85 17.08 -19.57
CA GLY A 14 -20.62 16.75 -18.37
C GLY A 14 -20.69 17.89 -17.37
N THR A 15 -21.82 18.05 -16.68
CA THR A 15 -21.98 19.07 -15.62
C THR A 15 -20.88 18.91 -14.56
N GLU A 16 -20.23 20.02 -14.22
CA GLU A 16 -19.07 20.01 -13.33
C GLU A 16 -19.42 19.53 -11.92
N ASN A 17 -18.59 18.64 -11.38
CA ASN A 17 -18.72 18.20 -9.99
C ASN A 17 -18.16 19.26 -9.03
N ILE A 18 -18.91 20.35 -8.85
CA ILE A 18 -18.48 21.52 -8.04
C ILE A 18 -18.05 21.10 -6.63
N ILE A 19 -18.81 20.20 -5.98
CA ILE A 19 -18.48 19.72 -4.63
C ILE A 19 -17.16 18.95 -4.62
N GLY A 20 -16.96 18.04 -5.58
CA GLY A 20 -15.70 17.30 -5.71
C GLY A 20 -14.51 18.19 -6.04
N ILE A 21 -14.70 19.21 -6.87
CA ILE A 21 -13.68 20.21 -7.21
C ILE A 21 -13.28 21.00 -5.97
N THR A 22 -14.24 21.54 -5.21
CA THR A 22 -13.96 22.29 -3.98
C THR A 22 -13.29 21.41 -2.92
N GLY A 23 -13.76 20.16 -2.75
CA GLY A 23 -13.15 19.21 -1.84
C GLY A 23 -11.70 18.87 -2.21
N MET A 24 -11.42 18.70 -3.51
CA MET A 24 -10.07 18.46 -4.02
C MET A 24 -9.14 19.65 -3.74
N ILE A 25 -9.61 20.89 -3.95
CA ILE A 25 -8.85 22.10 -3.62
C ILE A 25 -8.47 22.08 -2.14
N LYS A 26 -9.44 21.85 -1.26
CA LYS A 26 -9.16 21.85 0.18
C LYS A 26 -8.19 20.73 0.61
N ALA A 27 -8.37 19.53 0.07
CA ALA A 27 -7.49 18.41 0.33
C ALA A 27 -6.06 18.69 -0.16
N LEU A 28 -5.91 19.37 -1.30
CA LEU A 28 -4.62 19.77 -1.85
C LEU A 28 -3.93 20.81 -0.95
N GLU A 29 -4.65 21.85 -0.52
CA GLU A 29 -4.13 22.86 0.42
C GLU A 29 -3.57 22.21 1.68
N MET A 30 -4.35 21.32 2.31
CA MET A 30 -3.93 20.61 3.53
C MET A 30 -2.73 19.69 3.26
N ALA A 31 -2.71 19.01 2.12
CA ALA A 31 -1.61 18.13 1.76
C ALA A 31 -0.28 18.89 1.58
N TYR A 32 -0.30 20.09 1.01
CA TYR A 32 0.89 20.93 0.85
C TYR A 32 1.30 21.59 2.17
N ALA A 33 0.35 22.07 2.98
CA ALA A 33 0.65 22.73 4.25
C ALA A 33 1.38 21.80 5.24
N GLU A 34 1.08 20.50 5.21
CA GLU A 34 1.61 19.51 6.16
C GLU A 34 2.63 18.56 5.51
N ILE A 35 3.10 18.83 4.29
CA ILE A 35 3.86 17.88 3.48
C ILE A 35 5.13 17.38 4.19
N ASP A 36 5.89 18.29 4.81
CA ASP A 36 7.15 17.96 5.46
C ASP A 36 6.93 17.15 6.75
N GLU A 37 5.96 17.55 7.57
CA GLU A 37 5.61 16.84 8.79
C GLU A 37 5.09 15.43 8.50
N ARG A 38 4.18 15.31 7.52
CA ARG A 38 3.65 14.01 7.09
C ARG A 38 4.76 13.11 6.55
N ASN A 39 5.67 13.66 5.74
CA ASN A 39 6.80 12.91 5.23
C ASN A 39 7.70 12.41 6.36
N ARG A 40 8.02 13.25 7.34
CA ARG A 40 8.82 12.84 8.51
C ARG A 40 8.16 11.69 9.26
N LYS A 41 6.89 11.84 9.66
CA LYS A 41 6.12 10.81 10.37
C LYS A 41 6.03 9.51 9.57
N LEU A 42 5.74 9.60 8.27
CA LEU A 42 5.63 8.41 7.41
C LEU A 42 6.97 7.68 7.27
N ASN A 43 8.11 8.39 7.22
CA ASN A 43 9.42 7.77 7.18
C ASN A 43 9.74 7.01 8.48
N GLU A 44 9.37 7.57 9.64
CA GLU A 44 9.53 6.92 10.93
C GLU A 44 8.73 5.60 10.98
N LEU A 45 7.43 5.66 10.66
CA LEU A 45 6.55 4.49 10.63
C LEU A 45 7.00 3.45 9.59
N HIS A 46 7.44 3.90 8.41
CA HIS A 46 7.99 3.02 7.37
C HIS A 46 9.23 2.29 7.89
N SER A 47 10.16 3.01 8.50
CA SER A 47 11.40 2.43 9.03
C SER A 47 11.12 1.42 10.14
N GLN A 48 10.20 1.76 11.05
CA GLN A 48 9.76 0.89 12.13
C GLN A 48 9.16 -0.41 11.58
N LEU A 49 8.22 -0.32 10.64
CA LEU A 49 7.59 -1.47 10.02
C LEU A 49 8.61 -2.34 9.26
N LYS A 50 9.45 -1.73 8.41
CA LYS A 50 10.46 -2.46 7.62
C LYS A 50 11.45 -3.20 8.53
N LYS A 51 12.00 -2.53 9.54
CA LYS A 51 12.95 -3.14 10.49
C LYS A 51 12.29 -4.24 11.31
N GLY A 52 11.07 -4.01 11.81
CA GLY A 52 10.32 -4.99 12.57
C GLY A 52 10.05 -6.26 11.76
N ILE A 53 9.61 -6.13 10.52
CA ILE A 53 9.39 -7.26 9.61
C ILE A 53 10.68 -8.05 9.37
N GLN A 54 11.79 -7.35 9.10
CA GLN A 54 13.10 -7.99 8.88
C GLN A 54 13.61 -8.75 10.12
N LEU A 55 13.31 -8.27 11.33
CA LEU A 55 13.65 -8.94 12.58
C LEU A 55 12.79 -10.18 12.84
N ILE A 56 11.51 -10.13 12.47
CA ILE A 56 10.58 -11.26 12.62
C ILE A 56 10.93 -12.40 11.67
N ASP A 57 11.20 -12.06 10.41
CA ASP A 57 11.58 -13.03 9.39
C ASP A 57 12.73 -12.47 8.52
N PRO A 58 13.99 -12.85 8.80
CA PRO A 58 15.14 -12.37 8.04
C PRO A 58 15.16 -12.78 6.55
N THR A 59 14.31 -13.73 6.15
CA THR A 59 14.26 -14.25 4.77
C THR A 59 13.35 -13.43 3.85
N VAL A 60 12.53 -12.53 4.41
CA VAL A 60 11.70 -11.62 3.62
C VAL A 60 12.55 -10.71 2.76
N LYS A 61 12.01 -10.32 1.60
CA LYS A 61 12.66 -9.36 0.70
C LYS A 61 11.75 -8.16 0.52
N PHE A 62 12.32 -7.01 0.22
CA PHE A 62 11.53 -5.81 -0.09
C PHE A 62 11.60 -5.50 -1.58
N ASN A 63 10.46 -5.13 -2.16
CA ASN A 63 10.40 -4.58 -3.51
C ASN A 63 10.52 -3.05 -3.49
N THR A 64 10.30 -2.43 -2.33
CA THR A 64 10.61 -1.03 -2.11
C THR A 64 12.14 -0.85 -2.16
N PRO A 65 12.67 0.06 -3.00
CA PRO A 65 14.10 0.31 -3.09
C PRO A 65 14.61 1.00 -1.82
N GLU A 66 15.91 0.89 -1.53
CA GLU A 66 16.54 1.54 -0.37
C GLU A 66 16.56 3.08 -0.47
N ASN A 67 16.66 3.60 -1.69
CA ASN A 67 16.67 5.03 -2.00
C ASN A 67 15.57 5.36 -3.00
N ASN A 68 15.13 6.62 -3.04
CA ASN A 68 14.12 7.11 -3.99
C ASN A 68 12.79 6.34 -3.93
N TYR A 69 12.23 6.19 -2.73
CA TYR A 69 10.94 5.53 -2.50
C TYR A 69 9.90 6.51 -1.94
N LEU A 70 8.63 6.11 -2.01
CA LEU A 70 7.53 6.80 -1.34
C LEU A 70 7.37 6.23 0.08
N PRO A 71 7.55 7.04 1.15
CA PRO A 71 7.48 6.55 2.54
C PRO A 71 6.14 5.89 2.89
N LYS A 72 5.07 6.31 2.23
CA LYS A 72 3.73 5.72 2.38
C LYS A 72 3.60 4.27 1.87
N ILE A 73 4.56 3.71 1.13
CA ILE A 73 4.43 2.36 0.55
C ILE A 73 5.60 1.49 0.97
N LEU A 74 5.31 0.41 1.70
CA LEU A 74 6.23 -0.71 1.90
C LEU A 74 5.67 -1.94 1.19
N ASN A 75 6.39 -2.43 0.18
CA ASN A 75 6.03 -3.65 -0.54
C ASN A 75 6.99 -4.77 -0.14
N VAL A 76 6.44 -5.78 0.54
CA VAL A 76 7.16 -6.91 1.11
C VAL A 76 6.88 -8.16 0.28
N TYR A 77 7.93 -8.88 -0.06
CA TYR A 77 7.89 -10.16 -0.72
C TYR A 77 8.20 -11.27 0.29
N PHE A 78 7.26 -12.20 0.42
CA PHE A 78 7.36 -13.39 1.24
C PHE A 78 7.62 -14.61 0.36
N GLU A 79 8.66 -15.36 0.66
CA GLU A 79 8.99 -16.60 -0.08
C GLU A 79 7.89 -17.66 0.10
N GLU A 80 7.72 -18.52 -0.92
CA GLU A 80 6.69 -19.55 -0.94
C GLU A 80 6.83 -20.50 0.26
N ARG A 81 5.86 -20.44 1.17
CA ARG A 81 5.73 -21.30 2.36
C ARG A 81 4.25 -21.52 2.66
N LYS A 82 3.93 -22.62 3.36
CA LYS A 82 2.55 -23.04 3.63
C LYS A 82 1.69 -21.97 4.32
N ASN A 83 2.29 -21.17 5.20
CA ASN A 83 1.63 -20.10 5.95
C ASN A 83 1.44 -18.80 5.14
N ILE A 84 2.18 -18.61 4.05
CA ILE A 84 2.15 -17.38 3.25
C ILE A 84 0.95 -17.32 2.30
N GLU A 85 0.44 -18.47 1.86
CA GLU A 85 -0.70 -18.55 0.92
C GLU A 85 -1.93 -17.79 1.43
N TRP A 86 -2.18 -17.89 2.74
CA TRP A 86 -3.33 -17.28 3.40
C TRP A 86 -3.00 -15.98 4.14
N LEU A 87 -1.79 -15.44 3.99
CA LEU A 87 -1.31 -14.33 4.82
C LEU A 87 -2.23 -13.09 4.74
N ILE A 88 -2.66 -12.69 3.54
CA ILE A 88 -3.52 -11.52 3.36
C ILE A 88 -4.90 -11.74 3.97
N LEU A 89 -5.47 -12.93 3.78
CA LEU A 89 -6.76 -13.28 4.39
C LEU A 89 -6.67 -13.29 5.91
N ASN A 90 -5.59 -13.86 6.47
CA ASN A 90 -5.37 -13.88 7.91
C ASN A 90 -5.15 -12.47 8.48
N LEU A 91 -4.47 -11.59 7.74
CA LEU A 91 -4.35 -10.18 8.14
C LEU A 91 -5.70 -9.48 8.15
N ASP A 92 -6.56 -9.73 7.16
CA ASP A 92 -7.93 -9.18 7.11
C ASP A 92 -8.80 -9.68 8.29
N ILE A 93 -8.72 -10.97 8.61
CA ILE A 93 -9.40 -11.56 9.80
C ILE A 93 -8.94 -10.89 11.09
N GLU A 94 -7.66 -10.53 11.20
CA GLU A 94 -7.09 -9.82 12.34
C GLU A 94 -7.30 -8.28 12.27
N GLY A 95 -8.12 -7.80 11.32
CA GLY A 95 -8.50 -6.40 11.17
C GLY A 95 -7.46 -5.50 10.50
N ILE A 96 -6.47 -6.08 9.81
CA ILE A 96 -5.37 -5.36 9.16
C ILE A 96 -5.57 -5.34 7.64
N ALA A 97 -5.94 -4.17 7.12
CA ALA A 97 -6.14 -3.98 5.68
C ALA A 97 -4.80 -3.85 4.92
N VAL A 98 -4.54 -4.79 4.00
CA VAL A 98 -3.37 -4.80 3.11
C VAL A 98 -3.76 -5.18 1.68
N SER A 99 -2.79 -5.13 0.75
CA SER A 99 -3.03 -5.47 -0.66
C SER A 99 -2.01 -6.48 -1.19
N GLY A 100 -2.46 -7.50 -1.92
CA GLY A 100 -1.61 -8.60 -2.41
C GLY A 100 -0.97 -8.44 -3.79
N GLY A 101 -1.46 -7.50 -4.59
CA GLY A 101 -1.08 -7.39 -6.00
C GLY A 101 -1.95 -6.38 -6.74
N SER A 102 -2.06 -6.54 -8.07
CA SER A 102 -2.88 -5.67 -8.93
C SER A 102 -4.33 -5.62 -8.45
N ALA A 103 -4.90 -4.40 -8.46
CA ALA A 103 -6.18 -4.01 -7.86
C ALA A 103 -7.45 -4.70 -8.42
N CYS A 104 -7.32 -5.67 -9.33
CA CYS A 104 -8.43 -6.44 -9.91
C CYS A 104 -8.14 -7.94 -9.79
N SER A 105 -8.39 -8.52 -8.61
CA SER A 105 -8.45 -9.98 -8.44
C SER A 105 -9.86 -10.40 -8.03
N SER A 106 -10.87 -9.98 -8.79
CA SER A 106 -12.18 -10.64 -8.78
C SER A 106 -12.03 -12.01 -9.47
N GLY A 107 -11.62 -13.02 -8.69
CA GLY A 107 -11.70 -14.44 -9.08
C GLY A 107 -10.51 -15.04 -9.84
N THR A 108 -9.43 -14.31 -10.11
CA THR A 108 -8.19 -14.91 -10.66
C THR A 108 -6.97 -14.38 -9.91
N GLU A 109 -6.15 -15.29 -9.36
CA GLU A 109 -4.83 -14.97 -8.81
C GLU A 109 -3.87 -14.61 -9.96
N LYS A 110 -4.05 -13.43 -10.56
CA LYS A 110 -3.07 -12.90 -11.48
C LYS A 110 -2.07 -12.06 -10.69
N SER A 111 -0.80 -12.42 -10.82
CA SER A 111 0.32 -11.64 -10.34
C SER A 111 0.32 -10.25 -10.97
N SER A 112 0.87 -9.27 -10.25
CA SER A 112 1.00 -7.91 -10.77
C SER A 112 2.08 -7.89 -11.86
N SER A 113 1.79 -7.32 -13.03
CA SER A 113 2.78 -7.16 -14.11
C SER A 113 4.07 -6.45 -13.68
N VAL A 114 3.97 -5.50 -12.75
CA VAL A 114 5.13 -4.82 -12.16
C VAL A 114 5.95 -5.77 -11.30
N ILE A 115 5.30 -6.59 -10.48
CA ILE A 115 5.97 -7.58 -9.65
C ILE A 115 6.57 -8.68 -10.52
N ASP A 116 5.89 -9.14 -11.57
CA ASP A 116 6.41 -10.14 -12.50
C ASP A 116 7.68 -9.65 -13.21
N PHE A 117 7.75 -8.36 -13.50
CA PHE A 117 8.96 -7.74 -14.03
C PHE A 117 10.09 -7.70 -13.00
N ILE A 118 9.80 -7.35 -11.74
CA ILE A 118 10.80 -7.27 -10.67
C ILE A 118 11.25 -8.66 -10.20
N ARG A 119 10.35 -9.63 -10.19
CA ARG A 119 10.52 -11.00 -9.68
C ARG A 119 9.93 -12.02 -10.66
N PRO A 120 10.56 -12.22 -11.83
CA PRO A 120 10.06 -13.16 -12.83
C PRO A 120 10.00 -14.59 -12.28
N ASN A 121 8.91 -15.29 -12.58
CA ASN A 121 8.65 -16.68 -12.18
C ASN A 121 8.65 -16.92 -10.66
N SER A 122 8.48 -15.86 -9.86
CA SER A 122 8.38 -15.99 -8.42
C SER A 122 7.08 -16.67 -8.02
N LYS A 123 7.17 -17.59 -7.05
CA LYS A 123 6.03 -18.29 -6.44
C LYS A 123 5.65 -17.74 -5.07
N GLY A 124 6.38 -16.75 -4.58
CA GLY A 124 6.08 -16.10 -3.31
C GLY A 124 4.88 -15.15 -3.43
N LYS A 125 4.42 -14.64 -2.29
CA LYS A 125 3.34 -13.64 -2.25
C LYS A 125 3.91 -12.27 -1.91
N ASN A 126 3.24 -11.24 -2.42
CA ASN A 126 3.61 -9.85 -2.13
C ASN A 126 2.54 -9.23 -1.27
N VAL A 127 2.94 -8.44 -0.28
CA VAL A 127 2.02 -7.68 0.56
C VAL A 127 2.46 -6.22 0.54
N ARG A 128 1.57 -5.36 0.07
CA ARG A 128 1.74 -3.91 0.07
C ARG A 128 1.04 -3.33 1.27
N PHE A 129 1.84 -2.78 2.18
CA PHE A 129 1.40 -1.93 3.27
C PHE A 129 1.40 -0.48 2.77
N SER A 130 0.23 0.16 2.81
CA SER A 130 0.04 1.55 2.40
C SER A 130 -0.26 2.40 3.64
N LEU A 131 0.74 3.14 4.10
CA LEU A 131 0.64 4.01 5.27
C LEU A 131 0.01 5.37 4.90
N SER A 132 -0.67 5.93 5.88
CA SER A 132 -1.26 7.26 5.89
C SER A 132 -0.64 8.09 7.02
N HIS A 133 -0.71 9.41 6.89
CA HIS A 133 -0.40 10.34 7.99
C HIS A 133 -1.28 10.11 9.22
N LEU A 134 -2.41 9.42 9.07
CA LEU A 134 -3.30 9.04 10.16
C LEU A 134 -2.82 7.80 10.93
N ASN A 135 -1.91 7.00 10.37
CA ASN A 135 -1.43 5.81 11.08
C ASN A 135 -0.62 6.17 12.33
N THR A 136 -0.57 5.23 13.27
CA THR A 136 0.11 5.37 14.57
C THR A 136 1.21 4.33 14.76
N SER A 137 2.12 4.57 15.71
CA SER A 137 3.18 3.60 16.03
C SER A 137 2.59 2.31 16.62
N GLU A 138 1.52 2.45 17.40
CA GLU A 138 0.79 1.36 18.04
C GLU A 138 0.11 0.44 17.01
N GLU A 139 -0.40 1.02 15.91
CA GLU A 139 -0.88 0.24 14.77
C GLU A 139 0.27 -0.54 14.10
N ILE A 140 1.46 0.06 13.94
CA ILE A 140 2.63 -0.65 13.43
C ILE A 140 3.02 -1.81 14.35
N GLU A 141 3.03 -1.60 15.66
CA GLU A 141 3.29 -2.67 16.63
C GLU A 141 2.27 -3.79 16.55
N THR A 142 0.98 -3.45 16.40
CA THR A 142 -0.10 -4.42 16.20
C THR A 142 0.15 -5.27 14.95
N VAL A 143 0.51 -4.64 13.84
CA VAL A 143 0.87 -5.35 12.60
C VAL A 143 2.05 -6.28 12.81
N LEU A 144 3.12 -5.82 13.49
CA LEU A 144 4.31 -6.63 13.75
C LEU A 144 4.01 -7.83 14.65
N LEU A 145 3.21 -7.67 15.70
CA LEU A 145 2.79 -8.76 16.57
C LEU A 145 1.96 -9.80 15.81
N THR A 146 1.02 -9.36 14.98
CA THR A 146 0.23 -10.25 14.14
C THR A 146 1.09 -10.99 13.11
N LEU A 147 2.01 -10.30 12.43
CA LEU A 147 2.94 -10.95 11.50
C LEU A 147 3.82 -11.98 12.21
N LYS A 148 4.31 -11.69 13.42
CA LYS A 148 5.09 -12.65 14.20
C LYS A 148 4.30 -13.92 14.52
N LYS A 149 3.02 -13.79 14.90
CA LYS A 149 2.11 -14.92 15.14
C LYS A 149 1.92 -15.77 13.86
N LEU A 150 1.70 -15.12 12.72
CA LEU A 150 1.39 -15.79 11.46
C LEU A 150 2.61 -16.42 10.76
N LEU A 151 3.80 -15.86 10.93
CA LEU A 151 5.01 -16.28 10.21
C LEU A 151 5.86 -17.32 10.95
N VAL A 152 5.80 -17.36 12.28
CA VAL A 152 6.64 -18.23 13.13
C VAL A 152 5.98 -19.59 13.43
N THR A 153 4.73 -19.79 12.98
CA THR A 153 4.02 -21.08 13.06
C THR A 153 4.24 -21.89 11.79
#